data_AF-A0A965FTJ1-F1
#
_entry.id   AF-A0A965FTJ1-F1
#
_cell.length_a   1.000
_cell.length_b   1.000
_cell.length_c   1.000
_cell.angle_alpha   90.00
_cell.angle_beta   90.00
_cell.angle_gamma   90.00
#
_symmetry.space_group_name_H-M   'P 1'
#
loop_
_entity.id
_entity.type
_entity.pdbx_description
1 polymer ?
#
loop_
_entity_poly.entity_id
_entity_poly.type
_entity_poly.pdbx_seq_one_letter_code
_entity_poly.pdbx_strand_id
1 'polypeptide(L)'
;MPALSNLFSVFVIIAIGALLKSTHMIRRDTWDGFERVTYLILFPAMIISTMASADLSSTPFLTMGATLVASLLTIAVFLLLLRSALETYFKIDGASFSSVFQGSIRWNSFVAFALATSL
;
A
#
# COMPACT_ATOMS: atom_id res chain seq x y z
N MET A 1 -8.81 -17.95 1.78
CA MET A 1 -7.65 -17.03 1.95
C MET A 1 -8.18 -15.62 2.24
N PRO A 2 -8.37 -15.25 3.52
CA PRO A 2 -9.03 -13.99 3.90
C PRO A 2 -8.25 -12.74 3.47
N ALA A 3 -6.93 -12.85 3.27
CA ALA A 3 -6.09 -11.78 2.74
C ALA A 3 -6.51 -11.31 1.33
N LEU A 4 -6.80 -12.26 0.42
CA LEU A 4 -7.19 -11.95 -0.97
C LEU A 4 -8.56 -11.26 -1.05
N SER A 5 -9.51 -11.66 -0.20
CA SER A 5 -10.82 -11.00 -0.12
C SER A 5 -10.73 -9.57 0.41
N ASN A 6 -9.82 -9.30 1.36
CA ASN A 6 -9.64 -7.96 1.91
C ASN A 6 -8.95 -7.03 0.90
N LEU A 7 -7.95 -7.52 0.17
CA LEU A 7 -7.36 -6.80 -0.96
C LEU A 7 -8.40 -6.47 -2.03
N PHE A 8 -9.26 -7.44 -2.36
CA PHE A 8 -10.36 -7.21 -3.31
C PHE A 8 -11.28 -6.07 -2.86
N SER A 9 -11.64 -6.01 -1.58
CA SER A 9 -12.46 -4.92 -1.03
C SER A 9 -11.83 -3.54 -1.25
N VAL A 10 -10.52 -3.41 -1.01
CA VAL A 10 -9.78 -2.17 -1.27
C VAL A 10 -9.84 -1.78 -2.75
N PHE A 11 -9.63 -2.75 -3.65
CA PHE A 11 -9.72 -2.50 -5.09
C PHE A 11 -11.13 -2.11 -5.53
N VAL A 12 -12.17 -2.70 -4.96
CA VAL A 12 -13.56 -2.34 -5.23
C VAL A 12 -13.83 -0.89 -4.83
N ILE A 13 -13.38 -0.46 -3.64
CA ILE A 13 -13.54 0.93 -3.19
C ILE A 13 -12.81 1.90 -4.13
N ILE A 14 -11.58 1.58 -4.55
CA ILE A 14 -10.83 2.40 -5.52
C ILE A 14 -11.56 2.47 -6.86
N ALA A 15 -12.08 1.34 -7.36
CA ALA A 15 -12.81 1.28 -8.62
C ALA A 15 -14.11 2.11 -8.57
N ILE A 16 -14.84 2.06 -7.45
CA ILE A 16 -16.02 2.91 -7.22
C ILE A 16 -15.61 4.39 -7.25
N GLY A 17 -14.55 4.77 -6.55
CA GLY A 17 -14.03 6.15 -6.59
C GLY A 17 -13.66 6.59 -8.01
N ALA A 18 -13.01 5.73 -8.79
CA ALA A 18 -12.66 5.99 -10.18
C ALA A 18 -13.90 6.14 -11.08
N LEU A 19 -14.94 5.32 -10.87
CA LEU A 19 -16.19 5.41 -11.60
C LEU A 19 -16.96 6.70 -11.28
N LEU A 20 -17.01 7.08 -10.00
CA LEU A 20 -17.63 8.35 -9.56
C LEU A 20 -16.91 9.56 -10.16
N LYS A 21 -15.58 9.49 -10.27
CA LYS A 21 -14.77 10.51 -10.94
C LYS A 21 -15.02 10.56 -12.45
N SER A 22 -15.08 9.40 -13.13
CA SER A 22 -15.23 9.34 -14.59
C SER A 22 -16.63 9.76 -15.06
N THR A 23 -17.66 9.45 -14.27
CA THR A 23 -19.06 9.83 -14.53
C THR A 23 -19.36 11.31 -14.27
N HIS A 24 -18.39 12.10 -13.77
CA HIS A 24 -18.55 13.51 -13.40
C HIS A 24 -19.70 13.76 -12.42
N MET A 25 -20.10 12.73 -11.66
CA MET A 25 -21.21 12.79 -10.72
C MET A 25 -20.91 13.75 -9.55
N ILE A 26 -19.63 13.90 -9.21
CA ILE A 26 -19.13 14.83 -8.20
C ILE A 26 -18.34 15.93 -8.92
N ARG A 27 -18.71 17.20 -8.66
CA ARG A 27 -17.95 18.36 -9.16
C ARG A 27 -16.52 18.34 -8.61
N ARG A 28 -15.55 18.80 -9.42
CA ARG A 28 -14.13 18.87 -9.03
C ARG A 28 -13.92 19.62 -7.71
N ASP A 29 -14.55 20.78 -7.52
CA ASP A 29 -14.41 21.56 -6.29
C ASP A 29 -14.83 20.78 -5.04
N THR A 30 -15.88 19.95 -5.16
CA THR A 30 -16.36 19.10 -4.08
C THR A 30 -15.40 17.94 -3.83
N TRP A 31 -14.87 17.34 -4.90
CA TRP A 31 -13.86 16.28 -4.82
C TRP A 31 -12.58 16.77 -4.12
N ASP A 32 -12.08 17.96 -4.48
CA ASP A 32 -10.91 18.57 -3.85
C ASP A 32 -11.15 18.85 -2.35
N GLY A 33 -12.38 19.25 -1.99
CA GLY A 33 -12.79 19.39 -0.60
C GLY A 33 -12.73 18.06 0.17
N PHE A 34 -13.27 16.98 -0.40
CA PHE A 34 -13.20 15.65 0.19
C PHE A 34 -11.76 15.14 0.32
N GLU A 35 -10.92 15.35 -0.69
CA GLU A 35 -9.50 14.99 -0.62
C GLU A 35 -8.82 15.71 0.54
N ARG A 36 -9.01 17.03 0.68
CA ARG A 36 -8.41 17.79 1.79
C ARG A 36 -8.86 17.29 3.16
N VAL A 37 -10.16 17.08 3.35
CA VAL A 37 -10.68 16.56 4.63
C VAL A 37 -10.14 15.16 4.90
N THR A 38 -10.09 14.31 3.88
CA THR A 38 -9.58 12.94 4.02
C THR A 38 -8.10 12.95 4.38
N TYR A 39 -7.28 13.75 3.69
CA TYR A 39 -5.83 13.82 3.92
C TYR A 39 -5.45 14.54 5.21
N LEU A 40 -6.12 15.64 5.55
CA LEU A 40 -5.72 16.50 6.66
C LEU A 40 -6.37 16.10 7.99
N ILE A 41 -7.53 15.45 7.96
CA ILE A 41 -8.32 15.15 9.17
C ILE A 41 -8.49 13.63 9.33
N LEU A 42 -9.13 12.97 8.35
CA LEU A 42 -9.52 11.57 8.52
C LEU A 42 -8.32 10.63 8.55
N PHE A 43 -7.29 10.87 7.73
CA PHE A 43 -6.10 10.04 7.70
C PHE A 43 -5.29 10.14 9.01
N PRO A 44 -5.00 11.34 9.55
CA PRO A 44 -4.41 11.47 10.88
C PRO A 44 -5.27 10.86 11.99
N ALA A 45 -6.60 11.09 11.96
CA ALA A 45 -7.51 10.54 12.94
C ALA A 45 -7.50 9.00 12.92
N MET A 46 -7.44 8.40 11.73
CA MET A 46 -7.31 6.96 11.55
C MET A 46 -5.98 6.44 12.14
N ILE A 47 -4.85 7.09 11.86
CA ILE A 47 -3.56 6.71 12.45
C ILE A 47 -3.64 6.75 13.98
N ILE A 48 -4.14 7.85 14.55
CA ILE A 48 -4.25 8.02 16.01
C ILE A 48 -5.17 6.94 16.60
N SER A 49 -6.34 6.71 16.01
CA SER A 49 -7.29 5.69 16.46
C SER A 49 -6.67 4.30 16.40
N THR A 50 -5.96 3.95 15.33
CA THR A 50 -5.31 2.65 15.20
C THR A 50 -4.19 2.49 16.22
N MET A 51 -3.38 3.52 16.45
CA MET A 51 -2.32 3.47 17.46
C MET A 51 -2.88 3.40 18.88
N ALA A 52 -3.97 4.11 19.17
CA ALA A 52 -4.60 4.12 20.49
C ALA A 52 -5.28 2.79 20.84
N SER A 53 -5.82 2.07 19.84
CA SER A 53 -6.45 0.76 20.03
C SER A 53 -5.51 -0.42 19.83
N ALA A 54 -4.26 -0.19 19.40
CA ALA A 54 -3.30 -1.26 19.19
C ALA A 54 -2.82 -1.84 20.52
N ASP A 55 -3.13 -3.11 20.77
CA ASP A 55 -2.59 -3.85 21.90
C ASP A 55 -1.30 -4.59 21.50
N LEU A 56 -0.17 -4.07 21.97
CA LEU A 56 1.14 -4.70 21.74
C LEU A 56 1.58 -5.61 22.89
N SER A 57 0.82 -5.71 23.99
CA SER A 57 1.25 -6.43 25.19
C SER A 57 1.44 -7.94 24.96
N SER A 58 0.65 -8.52 24.06
CA SER A 58 0.72 -9.94 23.66
C SER A 58 1.30 -10.14 22.26
N THR A 59 1.63 -9.05 21.55
CA THR A 59 2.08 -9.11 20.16
C THR A 59 3.60 -9.30 20.10
N PRO A 60 4.13 -10.27 19.34
CA PRO A 60 5.56 -10.48 19.18
C PRO A 60 6.18 -9.40 18.29
N PHE A 61 6.31 -8.18 18.83
CA PHE A 61 6.70 -6.97 18.11
C PHE A 61 8.01 -7.15 17.32
N LEU A 62 9.03 -7.73 17.96
CA LEU A 62 10.34 -7.91 17.34
C LEU A 62 10.27 -8.90 16.17
N THR A 63 9.56 -10.01 16.34
CA THR A 63 9.36 -11.00 15.28
C THR A 63 8.59 -10.39 14.12
N MET A 64 7.51 -9.65 14.40
CA MET A 64 6.70 -9.00 13.37
C MET A 64 7.54 -7.96 12.60
N GLY A 65 8.25 -7.08 13.29
CA GLY A 65 9.15 -6.10 12.68
C GLY A 65 10.25 -6.76 11.84
N ALA A 66 10.89 -7.81 12.36
CA ALA A 66 11.90 -8.56 11.63
C ALA A 66 11.33 -9.24 10.37
N THR A 67 10.14 -9.84 10.44
CA THR A 67 9.47 -10.42 9.28
C THR A 67 9.16 -9.38 8.21
N LEU A 68 8.72 -8.18 8.60
CA LEU A 68 8.44 -7.08 7.67
C LEU A 68 9.73 -6.56 7.00
N VAL A 69 10.81 -6.38 7.76
CA VAL A 69 12.10 -5.96 7.18
C VAL A 69 12.66 -7.07 6.28
N ALA A 70 12.60 -8.32 6.72
CA ALA A 70 13.08 -9.47 5.94
C ALA A 70 12.32 -9.62 4.62
N SER A 71 11.00 -9.40 4.60
CA SER A 71 10.22 -9.48 3.37
C SER A 71 10.60 -8.37 2.39
N LEU A 72 10.79 -7.13 2.87
CA LEU A 72 11.28 -6.01 2.05
C LEU A 72 12.67 -6.28 1.47
N LEU A 73 13.61 -6.77 2.30
CA LEU A 73 14.95 -7.12 1.85
C LEU A 73 14.92 -8.28 0.85
N THR A 74 14.03 -9.25 1.04
CA THR A 74 13.86 -10.37 0.11
C THR A 74 13.42 -9.88 -1.27
N ILE A 75 12.41 -9.01 -1.32
CA ILE A 75 11.96 -8.39 -2.59
C ILE A 75 13.08 -7.56 -3.21
N ALA A 76 13.80 -6.78 -2.41
CA ALA A 76 14.91 -5.96 -2.89
C ALA A 76 16.02 -6.81 -3.52
N VAL A 77 16.52 -7.84 -2.80
CA VAL A 77 17.54 -8.75 -3.31
C VAL A 77 17.05 -9.49 -4.55
N PHE A 78 15.81 -9.97 -4.53
CA PHE A 78 15.22 -10.65 -5.68
C PHE A 78 15.21 -9.77 -6.94
N LEU A 79 14.78 -8.51 -6.83
CA LEU A 79 14.79 -7.57 -7.95
C LEU A 79 16.21 -7.25 -8.45
N LEU A 80 17.18 -7.13 -7.53
CA LEU A 80 18.58 -6.92 -7.90
C LEU A 80 19.17 -8.11 -8.66
N LEU A 81 18.85 -9.35 -8.22
CA LEU A 81 19.26 -10.57 -8.92
C LEU A 81 18.60 -10.68 -10.30
N LEU A 82 17.33 -10.28 -10.42
CA LEU A 82 16.60 -10.28 -11.68
C LEU A 82 17.00 -9.13 -12.61
N ARG A 83 17.77 -8.15 -12.16
CA ARG A 83 18.13 -6.96 -12.95
C ARG A 83 18.64 -7.31 -14.35
N SER A 84 19.62 -8.19 -14.45
CA SER A 84 20.21 -8.58 -15.74
C SER A 84 19.19 -9.26 -16.67
N ALA A 85 18.31 -10.09 -16.11
CA ALA A 85 17.22 -10.70 -16.87
C ALA A 85 16.18 -9.65 -17.31
N LEU A 86 15.84 -8.69 -16.46
CA LEU A 86 14.90 -7.61 -16.77
C LEU A 86 15.46 -6.67 -17.86
N GLU A 87 16.74 -6.32 -17.78
CA GLU A 87 17.42 -5.54 -18.82
C GLU A 87 17.46 -6.30 -20.16
N THR A 88 17.73 -7.60 -20.14
CA THR A 88 17.87 -8.42 -21.36
C THR A 88 16.52 -8.76 -22.02
N TYR A 89 15.55 -9.26 -21.25
CA TYR A 89 14.28 -9.75 -21.79
C TYR A 89 13.24 -8.64 -21.98
N PHE A 90 13.25 -7.64 -21.10
CA PHE A 90 12.25 -6.56 -21.10
C PHE A 90 12.80 -5.21 -21.56
N LYS A 91 14.09 -5.12 -21.91
CA LYS A 91 14.77 -3.89 -22.38
C LYS A 91 14.56 -2.71 -21.42
N ILE A 92 14.48 -3.00 -20.13
CA ILE A 92 14.32 -1.99 -19.07
C ILE A 92 15.66 -1.29 -18.90
N ASP A 93 15.68 0.03 -18.99
CA ASP A 93 16.88 0.83 -18.73
C ASP A 93 17.09 1.05 -17.21
N GLY A 94 18.25 1.56 -16.82
CA GLY A 94 18.58 1.77 -15.40
C GLY A 94 17.58 2.69 -14.68
N ALA A 95 17.06 3.70 -15.36
CA ALA A 95 16.06 4.63 -14.80
C ALA A 95 14.73 3.92 -14.53
N SER A 96 14.24 3.12 -15.48
CA SER A 96 13.00 2.34 -15.32
C SER A 96 13.16 1.28 -14.22
N PHE A 97 14.32 0.61 -14.15
CA PHE A 97 14.61 -0.34 -13.08
C PHE A 97 14.57 0.33 -11.70
N SER A 98 15.15 1.53 -11.56
CA SER A 98 15.10 2.26 -10.29
C SER A 98 13.66 2.59 -9.85
N SER A 99 12.78 2.91 -10.81
CA SER A 99 11.36 3.18 -10.55
C SER A 99 10.61 1.92 -10.11
N VAL A 100 10.87 0.79 -10.77
CA VAL A 100 10.30 -0.52 -10.37
C VAL A 100 10.79 -0.91 -9.00
N PHE A 101 12.11 -0.84 -8.75
CA PHE A 101 12.71 -1.18 -7.48
C PHE A 101 12.11 -0.37 -6.33
N GLN A 102 12.09 0.97 -6.47
CA GLN A 102 11.51 1.86 -5.46
C GLN A 102 10.01 1.64 -5.28
N GLY A 103 9.27 1.37 -6.36
CA GLY A 103 7.85 1.08 -6.31
C GLY A 103 7.54 -0.23 -5.57
N SER A 104 8.33 -1.28 -5.80
CA SER A 104 8.11 -2.61 -5.22
C SER A 104 8.48 -2.72 -3.74
N ILE A 105 9.49 -1.98 -3.27
CA ILE A 105 9.88 -2.00 -1.86
C ILE A 105 9.14 -0.96 -1.01
N ARG A 106 8.20 -0.20 -1.59
CA ARG A 106 7.49 0.86 -0.88
C ARG A 106 6.41 0.27 0.02
N TRP A 107 6.47 0.63 1.29
CA TRP A 107 5.43 0.30 2.27
C TRP A 107 4.10 1.01 1.93
N ASN A 108 2.99 0.25 1.91
CA ASN A 108 1.64 0.80 1.74
C ASN A 108 0.76 0.49 2.97
N SER A 109 0.43 1.53 3.73
CA SER A 109 -0.35 1.39 4.97
C SER A 109 -1.76 0.84 4.75
N PHE A 110 -2.42 1.16 3.62
CA PHE A 110 -3.77 0.63 3.34
C PHE A 110 -3.78 -0.88 3.13
N VAL A 111 -2.79 -1.39 2.38
CA VAL A 111 -2.63 -2.85 2.20
C VAL A 111 -2.28 -3.51 3.54
N ALA A 112 -1.40 -2.89 4.32
CA ALA A 112 -1.07 -3.39 5.66
C ALA A 112 -2.31 -3.46 6.57
N PHE A 113 -3.15 -2.42 6.59
CA PHE A 113 -4.39 -2.43 7.36
C PHE A 113 -5.38 -3.49 6.88
N ALA A 114 -5.59 -3.63 5.56
CA ALA A 114 -6.47 -4.64 4.99
C ALA A 114 -6.04 -6.07 5.38
N LEU A 115 -4.72 -6.33 5.43
CA LEU A 115 -4.17 -7.61 5.89
C LEU A 115 -4.28 -7.76 7.41
N ALA A 116 -3.97 -6.73 8.18
CA ALA A 116 -4.03 -6.76 9.64
C ALA A 116 -5.45 -7.05 10.17
N THR A 117 -6.50 -6.60 9.48
CA THR A 117 -7.89 -6.93 9.86
C THR A 117 -8.29 -8.38 9.51
N SER A 118 -7.43 -9.12 8.79
CA SER A 118 -7.66 -10.54 8.43
C SER A 118 -6.85 -11.56 9.23
N LEU A 119 -5.88 -11.11 10.03
CA LEU A 119 -5.13 -11.94 10.98
C LEU A 119 -5.84 -11.95 12.32
#